data_AF-A0A3N5RZW9-F1
#
_entry.id   AF-A0A3N5RZW9-F1
#
_cell.length_a   1.000
_cell.length_b   1.000
_cell.length_c   1.000
_cell.angle_alpha   90.00
_cell.angle_beta   90.00
_cell.angle_gamma   90.00
#
_symmetry.space_group_name_H-M   'P 1'
#
loop_
_entity.id
_entity.type
_entity.pdbx_description
1 polymer ?
#
loop_
_entity_poly.entity_id
_entity_poly.type
_entity_poly.pdbx_seq_one_letter_code
_entity_poly.pdbx_strand_id
1 'polypeptide(L)'
;MGRWRGRFFRRIGCAFALLLLLLVLGSTALSWLIASAAGGTHLAGGAGILIQAASLLIVIGGFAGVVFAGRALRRAAMPVGDLLEASDRVAGGDYSTRVEERGPGEVRALAHAFNSMAAKLQTDDEQRRRLLADVTHELRTPITIIQGNLEGMLDGIYPAGPERIQSILEETRMLSRVIDDLRTLSLA
;
A
#
# COMPACT_ATOMS: atom_id res chain seq x y z
N MET A 1 -14.73 -1.10 -4.65
CA MET A 1 -13.99 -2.12 -5.43
C MET A 1 -14.38 -2.10 -6.92
N GLY A 2 -13.41 -2.11 -7.86
CA GLY A 2 -13.64 -2.64 -9.23
C GLY A 2 -13.55 -1.70 -10.46
N ARG A 3 -13.74 -0.38 -10.34
CA ARG A 3 -13.87 0.47 -11.56
C ARG A 3 -12.55 0.89 -12.23
N TRP A 4 -11.43 0.92 -11.50
CA TRP A 4 -10.12 1.31 -12.02
C TRP A 4 -9.40 0.12 -12.68
N ARG A 5 -9.36 -1.03 -11.99
CA ARG A 5 -8.83 -2.31 -12.50
C ARG A 5 -9.46 -2.69 -13.85
N GLY A 6 -10.79 -2.62 -13.98
CA GLY A 6 -11.48 -3.01 -15.21
C GLY A 6 -11.15 -2.12 -16.43
N ARG A 7 -11.07 -0.80 -16.25
CA ARG A 7 -10.84 0.13 -17.36
C ARG A 7 -9.40 0.11 -17.88
N PHE A 8 -8.41 0.01 -16.99
CA PHE A 8 -7.00 -0.09 -17.37
C PHE A 8 -6.72 -1.41 -18.10
N PHE A 9 -7.17 -2.53 -17.55
CA PHE A 9 -7.00 -3.84 -18.19
C PHE A 9 -7.74 -3.96 -19.52
N ARG A 10 -8.93 -3.35 -19.65
CA ARG A 10 -9.68 -3.35 -20.92
C ARG A 10 -9.01 -2.51 -21.99
N ARG A 11 -8.48 -1.33 -21.66
CA ARG A 11 -7.75 -0.48 -22.62
C ARG A 11 -6.47 -1.15 -23.12
N ILE A 12 -5.72 -1.79 -22.22
CA ILE A 12 -4.50 -2.51 -22.57
C ILE A 12 -4.82 -3.77 -23.38
N GLY A 13 -5.86 -4.52 -23.00
CA GLY A 13 -6.34 -5.65 -23.79
C GLY A 13 -6.74 -5.25 -25.21
N CYS A 14 -7.44 -4.13 -25.38
CA CYS A 14 -7.76 -3.58 -26.69
C CYS A 14 -6.51 -3.19 -27.49
N ALA A 15 -5.52 -2.56 -26.86
CA ALA A 15 -4.27 -2.19 -27.52
C ALA A 15 -3.49 -3.42 -28.01
N PHE A 16 -3.39 -4.46 -27.18
CA PHE A 16 -2.76 -5.72 -27.56
C PHE A 16 -3.52 -6.45 -28.67
N ALA A 17 -4.85 -6.48 -28.62
CA ALA A 17 -5.67 -7.06 -29.68
C ALA A 17 -5.51 -6.32 -31.01
N LEU A 18 -5.43 -4.98 -30.97
CA LEU A 18 -5.22 -4.15 -32.15
C LEU A 18 -3.82 -4.37 -32.75
N LEU A 19 -2.79 -4.49 -31.91
CA LEU A 19 -1.43 -4.81 -32.36
C LEU A 19 -1.34 -6.20 -33.01
N LEU A 20 -2.04 -7.19 -32.45
CA LEU A 20 -2.15 -8.53 -33.03
C LEU A 20 -2.87 -8.50 -34.39
N LEU A 21 -3.96 -7.75 -34.47
CA LEU A 21 -4.73 -7.57 -35.70
C LEU A 21 -3.89 -6.89 -36.79
N LEU A 22 -3.14 -5.84 -36.45
CA LEU A 22 -2.21 -5.18 -37.37
C LEU A 22 -1.09 -6.12 -37.84
N LEU A 23 -0.56 -6.96 -36.95
CA LEU A 23 0.48 -7.93 -37.28
C LEU A 23 -0.05 -9.00 -38.25
N VAL A 24 -1.27 -9.49 -38.03
CA VAL A 24 -1.94 -10.44 -38.93
C VAL A 24 -2.25 -9.80 -40.29
N LEU A 25 -2.82 -8.60 -40.32
CA LEU A 25 -3.12 -7.87 -41.55
C LEU A 25 -1.84 -7.52 -42.33
N GLY A 26 -0.79 -7.10 -41.63
CA GLY A 26 0.50 -6.79 -42.26
C GLY A 26 1.15 -8.03 -42.85
N SER A 27 1.14 -9.16 -42.13
CA SER A 27 1.69 -10.44 -42.60
C SER A 27 0.95 -10.97 -43.83
N THR A 28 -0.39 -10.89 -43.83
CA THR A 28 -1.23 -11.31 -44.96
C THR A 28 -1.07 -10.39 -46.17
N ALA A 29 -1.03 -9.06 -45.98
CA ALA A 29 -0.79 -8.10 -47.06
C ALA A 29 0.60 -8.27 -47.68
N LEU A 30 1.64 -8.51 -46.85
CA LEU A 30 3.00 -8.76 -47.32
C LEU A 30 3.07 -10.05 -48.14
N SER A 31 2.41 -11.12 -47.68
CA SER A 31 2.34 -12.39 -48.39
C SER A 31 1.65 -12.25 -49.75
N TRP A 32 0.55 -11.48 -49.82
CA TRP A 32 -0.16 -11.17 -51.07
C TRP A 32 0.70 -10.32 -52.03
N LEU A 33 1.39 -9.31 -51.51
CA LEU A 33 2.27 -8.43 -52.29
C LEU A 33 3.43 -9.23 -52.91
N ILE A 34 4.10 -10.09 -52.14
CA ILE A 34 5.17 -10.95 -52.64
C ILE A 34 4.65 -11.90 -53.73
N ALA A 35 3.46 -12.50 -53.53
CA ALA A 35 2.84 -13.37 -54.53
C ALA A 35 2.47 -12.63 -55.83
N SER A 36 2.02 -11.37 -55.73
CA SER A 36 1.71 -10.53 -56.89
C SER A 36 2.96 -10.04 -57.64
N ALA A 37 4.03 -9.69 -56.91
CA ALA A 37 5.28 -9.19 -57.48
C ALA A 37 6.08 -10.31 -58.18
N ALA A 38 5.95 -11.55 -57.71
CA ALA A 38 6.63 -12.70 -58.29
C ALA A 38 5.92 -13.31 -59.53
N GLY A 39 5.00 -12.58 -60.16
CA GLY A 39 4.45 -12.93 -61.48
C GLY A 39 3.21 -13.83 -61.50
N GLY A 40 2.47 -13.94 -60.39
CA GLY A 40 1.16 -14.59 -60.32
C GLY A 40 1.22 -16.11 -60.24
N THR A 41 0.87 -16.68 -59.07
CA THR A 41 0.43 -18.06 -58.72
C THR A 41 1.03 -19.31 -59.40
N HIS A 42 1.95 -19.20 -60.35
CA HIS A 42 2.60 -20.28 -61.11
C HIS A 42 4.06 -20.52 -60.67
N LEU A 43 4.42 -20.10 -59.45
CA LEU A 43 5.61 -20.64 -58.78
C LEU A 43 5.27 -22.05 -58.27
N ALA A 44 5.55 -23.03 -59.13
CA ALA A 44 5.43 -24.45 -58.82
C ALA A 44 6.08 -24.80 -57.46
N GLY A 45 5.24 -25.25 -56.53
CA GLY A 45 5.56 -26.28 -55.54
C GLY A 45 6.38 -25.95 -54.29
N GLY A 46 7.20 -24.88 -54.25
CA GLY A 46 8.13 -24.66 -53.12
C GLY A 46 8.04 -23.29 -52.44
N ALA A 47 8.22 -22.22 -53.22
CA ALA A 47 8.39 -20.86 -52.66
C ALA A 47 7.13 -20.33 -51.96
N GLY A 48 5.93 -20.61 -52.48
CA GLY A 48 4.67 -20.20 -51.85
C GLY A 48 4.43 -20.85 -50.48
N ILE A 49 4.81 -22.11 -50.33
CA ILE A 49 4.71 -22.84 -49.05
C ILE A 49 5.65 -22.23 -48.02
N LEU A 50 6.87 -21.85 -48.42
CA LEU A 50 7.84 -21.20 -47.52
C LEU A 50 7.36 -19.82 -47.07
N ILE A 51 6.76 -19.01 -47.96
CA ILE A 51 6.21 -17.69 -47.62
C ILE A 51 5.02 -17.84 -46.66
N GLN A 52 4.10 -18.76 -46.94
CA GLN A 52 2.97 -19.04 -46.05
C GLN A 52 3.45 -19.54 -44.69
N ALA A 53 4.38 -20.48 -44.66
CA ALA A 53 4.97 -20.98 -43.41
C ALA A 53 5.63 -19.85 -42.61
N ALA A 54 6.40 -18.97 -43.25
CA ALA A 54 7.03 -17.82 -42.61
C ALA A 54 6.00 -16.83 -42.04
N SER A 55 4.94 -16.53 -42.78
CA SER A 55 3.85 -15.65 -42.33
C SER A 55 3.16 -16.21 -41.08
N LEU A 56 2.93 -17.52 -41.05
CA LEU A 56 2.28 -18.24 -39.96
C LEU A 56 3.18 -18.25 -38.71
N LEU A 57 4.49 -18.41 -38.90
CA LEU A 57 5.49 -18.33 -37.82
C LEU A 57 5.55 -16.94 -37.18
N ILE A 58 5.51 -15.87 -37.99
CA ILE A 58 5.46 -14.48 -37.50
C ILE A 58 4.18 -14.24 -36.70
N VAL A 59 3.03 -14.71 -37.18
CA VAL A 59 1.75 -14.56 -36.48
C VAL A 59 1.75 -15.33 -35.16
N ILE A 60 2.21 -16.58 -35.13
CA ILE A 60 2.30 -17.38 -33.90
C ILE A 60 3.28 -16.73 -32.91
N GLY A 61 4.46 -16.32 -33.37
CA GLY A 61 5.46 -15.65 -32.54
C GLY A 61 4.96 -14.33 -31.96
N GLY A 62 4.30 -13.51 -32.79
CA GLY A 62 3.67 -12.26 -32.36
C GLY A 62 2.54 -12.50 -31.35
N PHE A 63 1.69 -13.50 -31.59
CA PHE A 63 0.64 -13.89 -30.66
C PHE A 63 1.22 -14.34 -29.31
N ALA A 64 2.22 -15.21 -29.32
CA ALA A 64 2.90 -15.68 -28.12
C ALA A 64 3.56 -14.52 -27.35
N GLY A 65 4.21 -13.58 -28.07
CA GLY A 65 4.81 -12.38 -27.48
C GLY A 65 3.78 -11.48 -26.80
N VAL A 66 2.64 -11.23 -27.44
CA VAL A 66 1.53 -10.45 -26.86
C VAL A 66 0.97 -11.13 -25.60
N VAL A 67 0.74 -12.44 -25.65
CA VAL A 67 0.24 -13.21 -24.50
C VAL A 67 1.24 -13.18 -23.35
N PHE A 68 2.54 -13.33 -23.64
CA PHE A 68 3.60 -13.27 -22.65
C PHE A 68 3.71 -11.88 -22.02
N ALA A 69 3.76 -10.82 -22.83
CA ALA A 69 3.81 -9.43 -22.36
C ALA A 69 2.58 -9.07 -21.50
N GLY A 70 1.38 -9.47 -21.93
CA GLY A 70 0.15 -9.28 -21.17
C GLY A 70 0.15 -10.01 -19.82
N ARG A 71 0.72 -11.23 -19.76
CA ARG A 71 0.90 -11.97 -18.50
C ARG A 71 1.93 -11.32 -17.58
N ALA A 72 3.08 -10.91 -18.11
CA ALA A 72 4.12 -10.23 -17.35
C ALA A 72 3.61 -8.94 -16.72
N LEU A 73 2.90 -8.12 -17.51
CA LEU A 73 2.31 -6.87 -17.04
C LEU A 73 1.24 -7.12 -15.97
N ARG A 74 0.38 -8.13 -16.14
CA ARG A 74 -0.61 -8.51 -15.12
C ARG A 74 0.05 -8.91 -13.79
N ARG A 75 1.16 -9.65 -13.85
CA ARG A 75 1.91 -10.06 -12.64
C ARG A 75 2.55 -8.89 -11.91
N ALA A 76 2.95 -7.83 -12.63
CA ALA A 76 3.56 -6.65 -12.02
C ALA A 76 2.53 -5.59 -11.57
N ALA A 77 1.50 -5.33 -12.38
CA ALA A 77 0.54 -4.25 -12.13
C ALA A 77 -0.48 -4.58 -11.03
N MET A 78 -0.82 -5.86 -10.82
CA MET A 78 -1.79 -6.22 -9.78
C MET A 78 -1.26 -5.93 -8.36
N PRO A 79 -0.08 -6.40 -7.95
CA PRO A 79 0.42 -6.12 -6.59
C PRO A 79 0.66 -4.62 -6.32
N VAL A 80 1.02 -3.84 -7.34
CA VAL A 80 1.17 -2.38 -7.22
C VAL A 80 -0.17 -1.71 -6.92
N GLY A 81 -1.27 -2.17 -7.54
CA GLY A 81 -2.61 -1.69 -7.21
C GLY A 81 -3.01 -2.01 -5.77
N ASP A 82 -2.67 -3.21 -5.30
CA ASP A 82 -2.93 -3.63 -3.91
C ASP A 82 -2.14 -2.76 -2.91
N LEU A 83 -0.89 -2.39 -3.25
CA LEU A 83 -0.06 -1.46 -2.46
C LEU A 83 -0.64 -0.06 -2.38
N LEU A 84 -1.23 0.45 -3.46
CA LEU A 84 -1.85 1.77 -3.47
C LEU A 84 -3.07 1.81 -2.52
N GLU A 85 -3.94 0.80 -2.60
CA GLU A 85 -5.10 0.69 -1.72
C GLU A 85 -4.68 0.50 -0.25
N ALA A 86 -3.63 -0.29 -0.01
CA ALA A 86 -3.07 -0.46 1.32
C ALA A 86 -2.47 0.85 1.87
N SER A 87 -1.83 1.66 1.01
CA SER A 87 -1.27 2.95 1.39
C SER A 87 -2.35 3.95 1.79
N ASP A 88 -3.49 3.97 1.08
CA ASP A 88 -4.65 4.80 1.47
C ASP A 88 -5.21 4.40 2.84
N ARG A 89 -5.25 3.10 3.15
CA ARG A 89 -5.66 2.60 4.49
C ARG A 89 -4.69 3.01 5.58
N VAL A 90 -3.38 2.88 5.35
CA VAL A 90 -2.34 3.33 6.28
C VAL A 90 -2.42 4.85 6.49
N ALA A 91 -2.66 5.63 5.43
CA ALA A 91 -2.89 7.08 5.54
C ALA A 91 -4.15 7.41 6.35
N GLY A 92 -5.17 6.55 6.32
CA GLY A 92 -6.35 6.62 7.17
C GLY A 92 -6.15 6.18 8.63
N GLY A 93 -4.93 5.78 9.02
CA GLY A 93 -4.58 5.35 10.39
C GLY A 93 -4.66 3.85 10.64
N ASP A 94 -4.93 3.04 9.62
CA ASP A 94 -4.98 1.58 9.76
C ASP A 94 -3.62 0.93 9.49
N TYR A 95 -2.75 0.98 10.51
CA TYR A 95 -1.38 0.44 10.46
C TYR A 95 -1.32 -1.09 10.54
N SER A 96 -2.44 -1.78 10.76
CA SER A 96 -2.52 -3.25 10.76
C SER A 96 -2.49 -3.84 9.34
N THR A 97 -2.68 -2.99 8.32
CA THR A 97 -2.72 -3.36 6.91
C THR A 97 -1.42 -4.03 6.47
N ARG A 98 -1.54 -5.16 5.77
CA ARG A 98 -0.42 -5.88 5.13
C ARG A 98 -0.75 -6.20 3.69
N VAL A 99 0.27 -6.23 2.84
CA VAL A 99 0.17 -6.64 1.44
C VAL A 99 0.95 -7.92 1.23
N GLU A 100 0.40 -8.84 0.44
CA GLU A 100 1.10 -10.06 0.08
C GLU A 100 2.31 -9.78 -0.81
N GLU A 101 3.44 -10.40 -0.47
CA GLU A 101 4.73 -10.25 -1.15
C GLU A 101 4.79 -11.05 -2.48
N ARG A 102 3.94 -10.66 -3.44
CA ARG A 102 3.79 -11.29 -4.76
C ARG A 102 4.36 -10.44 -5.89
N GLY A 103 4.74 -11.11 -6.98
CA GLY A 103 5.17 -10.47 -8.23
C GLY A 103 6.68 -10.59 -8.51
N PRO A 104 7.19 -9.81 -9.48
CA PRO A 104 8.62 -9.68 -9.76
C PRO A 104 9.44 -9.28 -8.52
N GLY A 105 10.75 -9.49 -8.56
CA GLY A 105 11.64 -9.28 -7.41
C GLY A 105 11.53 -7.87 -6.83
N GLU A 106 11.49 -6.85 -7.68
CA GLU A 106 11.41 -5.44 -7.32
C GLU A 106 10.06 -5.11 -6.67
N VAL A 107 8.96 -5.66 -7.20
CA VAL A 107 7.61 -5.48 -6.66
C VAL A 107 7.48 -6.15 -5.29
N ARG A 108 8.07 -7.33 -5.13
CA ARG A 108 8.14 -8.02 -3.84
C ARG A 108 8.97 -7.25 -2.83
N ALA A 109 10.12 -6.72 -3.22
CA ALA A 109 10.94 -5.88 -2.36
C ALA A 109 10.20 -4.62 -1.91
N LEU A 110 9.43 -4.00 -2.79
CA LEU A 110 8.56 -2.86 -2.44
C LEU A 110 7.47 -3.26 -1.44
N ALA A 111 6.79 -4.39 -1.66
CA ALA A 111 5.79 -4.91 -0.72
C ALA A 111 6.39 -5.21 0.66
N HIS A 112 7.60 -5.78 0.70
CA HIS A 112 8.33 -6.03 1.93
C HIS A 112 8.69 -4.74 2.68
N ALA A 113 9.19 -3.73 1.96
CA ALA A 113 9.50 -2.42 2.52
C ALA A 113 8.24 -1.72 3.07
N PHE A 114 7.12 -1.80 2.34
CA PHE A 114 5.82 -1.29 2.79
C PHE A 114 5.36 -1.96 4.09
N ASN A 115 5.38 -3.30 4.15
CA ASN A 115 4.99 -4.06 5.34
C ASN A 115 5.86 -3.71 6.54
N SER A 116 7.17 -3.54 6.33
CA SER A 116 8.12 -3.14 7.37
C SER A 116 7.82 -1.73 7.91
N MET A 117 7.52 -0.78 7.02
CA MET A 117 7.10 0.57 7.40
C MET A 117 5.78 0.55 8.19
N ALA A 118 4.77 -0.19 7.71
CA ALA A 118 3.48 -0.32 8.39
C ALA A 118 3.62 -0.94 9.79
N ALA A 119 4.50 -1.94 9.95
CA ALA A 119 4.78 -2.53 11.25
C ALA A 119 5.46 -1.55 12.22
N LYS A 120 6.37 -0.70 11.73
CA LYS A 120 6.98 0.36 12.54
C LYS A 120 5.93 1.37 13.00
N LEU A 121 5.11 1.88 12.08
CA LEU A 121 4.03 2.82 12.41
C LEU A 121 3.05 2.23 13.43
N GLN A 122 2.69 0.94 13.29
CA GLN A 122 1.84 0.26 14.25
C GLN A 122 2.50 0.21 15.64
N THR A 123 3.79 -0.12 15.70
CA THR A 123 4.54 -0.18 16.95
C THR A 123 4.61 1.19 17.63
N ASP A 124 4.88 2.25 16.85
CA ASP A 124 4.95 3.63 17.35
C ASP A 124 3.57 4.10 17.88
N ASP A 125 2.48 3.77 17.17
CA ASP A 125 1.12 4.08 17.63
C ASP A 125 0.76 3.33 18.92
N GLU A 126 1.10 2.05 19.01
CA GLU A 126 0.91 1.27 20.22
C GLU A 126 1.69 1.83 21.41
N GLN A 127 2.94 2.23 21.20
CA GLN A 127 3.78 2.86 22.22
C GLN A 127 3.21 4.20 22.67
N ARG A 128 2.80 5.04 21.72
CA ARG A 128 2.12 6.32 22.01
C ARG A 128 0.87 6.11 22.84
N ARG A 129 0.01 5.14 22.49
CA ARG A 129 -1.22 4.84 23.25
C ARG A 129 -0.92 4.35 24.66
N ARG A 130 0.08 3.49 24.85
CA ARG A 130 0.51 3.02 26.17
C ARG A 130 1.01 4.20 27.02
N LEU A 131 1.89 5.04 26.46
CA LEU A 131 2.38 6.23 27.15
C LEU A 131 1.23 7.16 27.59
N LEU A 132 0.26 7.41 26.71
CA LEU A 132 -0.91 8.23 27.06
C LEU A 132 -1.75 7.59 28.16
N ALA A 133 -1.91 6.27 28.16
CA ALA A 133 -2.63 5.55 29.20
C ALA A 133 -1.89 5.63 30.54
N ASP A 134 -0.58 5.39 30.56
CA ASP A 134 0.26 5.43 31.74
C ASP A 134 0.26 6.83 32.37
N VAL A 135 0.45 7.88 31.56
CA VAL A 135 0.34 9.28 32.01
C VAL A 135 -1.04 9.57 32.60
N THR A 136 -2.12 9.13 31.94
CA THR A 136 -3.47 9.37 32.47
C THR A 136 -3.67 8.68 33.81
N HIS A 137 -3.11 7.49 34.00
CA HIS A 137 -3.15 6.77 35.28
C HIS A 137 -2.33 7.47 36.37
N GLU A 138 -1.11 7.90 36.06
CA GLU A 138 -0.25 8.62 37.01
C GLU A 138 -0.81 9.97 37.42
N LEU A 139 -1.54 10.67 36.54
CA LEU A 139 -2.21 11.93 36.88
C LEU A 139 -3.52 11.73 37.66
N ARG A 140 -4.22 10.61 37.46
CA ARG A 140 -5.52 10.37 38.13
C ARG A 140 -5.37 10.24 39.65
N THR A 141 -4.37 9.49 40.11
CA THR A 141 -4.13 9.25 41.54
C THR A 141 -3.95 10.55 42.34
N PRO A 142 -2.99 11.43 42.00
CA PRO A 142 -2.81 12.71 42.69
C PRO A 142 -4.04 13.61 42.65
N ILE A 143 -4.73 13.67 41.50
CA ILE A 143 -5.97 14.45 41.39
C ILE A 143 -7.04 13.91 42.35
N THR A 144 -7.19 12.59 42.44
CA THR A 144 -8.16 11.95 43.34
C THR A 144 -7.80 12.21 44.80
N ILE A 145 -6.51 12.19 45.16
CA ILE A 145 -6.03 12.50 46.51
C ILE A 145 -6.32 13.96 46.87
N ILE A 146 -6.02 14.90 45.96
CA ILE A 146 -6.29 16.33 46.16
C ILE A 146 -7.80 16.55 46.36
N GLN A 147 -8.63 16.00 45.47
CA GLN A 147 -10.09 16.12 45.55
C GLN A 147 -10.63 15.54 46.85
N GLY A 148 -10.26 14.30 47.21
CA GLY A 148 -10.74 13.68 48.44
C GLY A 148 -10.32 14.41 49.72
N ASN A 149 -9.12 15.00 49.76
CA ASN A 149 -8.70 15.83 50.88
C ASN A 149 -9.51 17.13 50.98
N LEU A 150 -9.73 17.81 49.84
CA LEU A 150 -10.52 19.04 49.79
C LEU A 150 -11.99 18.79 50.15
N GLU A 151 -12.59 17.72 49.63
CA GLU A 151 -13.96 17.30 49.97
C GLU A 151 -14.08 16.99 51.48
N GLY A 152 -13.17 16.20 52.04
CA GLY A 152 -13.19 15.90 53.47
C GLY A 152 -12.97 17.13 54.37
N MET A 153 -12.26 18.15 53.89
CA MET A 153 -12.16 19.45 54.57
C MET A 153 -13.46 20.25 54.49
N LEU A 154 -14.12 20.25 53.33
CA LEU A 154 -15.41 20.94 53.13
C LEU A 154 -16.54 20.30 53.94
N ASP A 155 -16.55 18.98 54.04
CA ASP A 155 -17.53 18.20 54.81
C ASP A 155 -17.27 18.22 56.32
N GLY A 156 -16.18 18.88 56.77
CA GLY A 156 -15.80 18.98 58.18
C GLY A 156 -15.27 17.67 58.78
N ILE A 157 -15.07 16.63 57.97
CA ILE A 157 -14.46 15.36 58.38
C ILE A 157 -13.01 15.59 58.82
N TYR A 158 -12.33 16.52 58.15
CA TYR A 158 -10.94 16.85 58.40
C TYR A 158 -10.75 18.34 58.69
N PRO A 159 -9.92 18.71 59.68
CA PRO A 159 -9.61 20.11 59.92
C PRO A 159 -8.78 20.67 58.76
N ALA A 160 -9.10 21.91 58.36
CA ALA A 160 -8.34 22.67 57.38
C ALA A 160 -7.02 23.21 57.97
N GLY A 161 -6.19 22.29 58.47
CA GLY A 161 -4.93 22.57 59.13
C GLY A 161 -3.74 22.65 58.17
N PRO A 162 -2.61 23.23 58.62
CA PRO A 162 -1.41 23.41 57.81
C PRO A 162 -0.87 22.09 57.25
N GLU A 163 -0.96 20.97 57.99
CA GLU A 163 -0.48 19.67 57.54
C GLU A 163 -1.21 19.20 56.28
N ARG A 164 -2.53 19.40 56.24
CA ARG A 164 -3.39 18.91 55.14
C ARG A 164 -3.27 19.77 53.90
N ILE A 165 -3.16 21.08 54.09
CA ILE A 165 -2.85 22.04 53.02
C ILE A 165 -1.46 21.75 52.43
N GLN A 166 -0.48 21.43 53.27
CA GLN A 166 0.86 21.06 52.82
C GLN A 166 0.86 19.76 52.00
N SER A 167 0.10 18.75 52.41
CA SER A 167 -0.08 17.51 51.64
C SER A 167 -0.72 17.76 50.27
N ILE A 168 -1.76 18.60 50.18
CA ILE A 168 -2.36 18.99 48.90
C ILE A 168 -1.32 19.72 48.02
N LEU A 169 -0.53 20.64 48.62
CA LEU A 169 0.51 21.37 47.90
C LEU A 169 1.61 20.44 47.38
N GLU A 170 2.02 19.43 48.13
CA GLU A 170 2.98 18.41 47.68
C GLU A 170 2.46 17.65 46.46
N GLU A 171 1.18 17.27 46.46
CA GLU A 171 0.56 16.57 45.35
C GLU A 171 0.47 17.44 44.09
N THR A 172 0.16 18.74 44.25
CA THR A 172 0.20 19.69 43.11
C THR A 172 1.62 19.87 42.55
N ARG A 173 2.65 19.86 43.40
CA ARG A 173 4.06 19.91 42.97
C ARG A 173 4.49 18.63 42.26
N MET A 174 3.97 17.47 42.68
CA MET A 174 4.17 16.21 41.95
C MET A 174 3.58 16.30 40.55
N LEU A 175 2.33 16.75 40.43
CA LEU A 175 1.67 16.96 39.13
C LEU A 175 2.47 17.91 38.22
N SER A 176 2.99 19.01 38.75
CA SER A 176 3.86 19.93 37.98
C SER A 176 5.12 19.24 37.47
N ARG A 177 5.78 18.40 38.28
CA ARG A 177 6.97 17.65 37.83
C ARG A 177 6.64 16.70 36.68
N VAL A 178 5.55 15.93 36.78
CA VAL A 178 5.11 15.03 35.70
C VAL A 178 4.84 15.82 34.41
N ILE A 179 4.18 16.98 34.51
CA ILE A 179 3.92 17.84 33.34
C ILE A 179 5.23 18.36 32.73
N ASP A 180 6.20 18.78 33.55
CA ASP A 180 7.50 19.26 33.08
C ASP A 180 8.34 18.14 32.42
N ASP A 181 8.28 16.93 32.96
CA ASP A 181 8.91 15.74 32.38
C ASP A 181 8.31 15.42 31.00
N LEU A 182 6.98 15.47 30.87
CA LEU A 182 6.29 15.29 29.59
C LEU A 182 6.62 16.38 28.57
N ARG A 183 6.74 17.63 29.04
CA ARG A 183 7.14 18.75 28.18
C ARG A 183 8.56 18.55 27.66
N THR A 184 9.47 18.06 28.50
CA THR A 184 10.85 17.76 28.11
C THR A 184 10.90 16.65 27.06
N LEU A 185 10.11 15.59 27.23
CA LEU A 185 10.00 14.50 26.26
C LEU A 185 9.37 14.92 24.93
N SER A 186 8.43 15.86 24.94
CA SER A 186 7.78 16.37 23.71
C SER A 186 8.67 17.33 22.90
N LEU A 187 9.74 17.87 23.48
CA LEU A 187 10.63 18.85 22.85
C LEU A 187 11.96 18.26 22.38
N ALA A 188 12.28 17.02 22.79
CA ALA A 188 13.45 16.26 22.37
C ALA A 188 13.20 15.54 21.04
#